data_AF-W5YGS9-F1
#
_entry.id   AF-W5YGS9-F1
#
_cell.length_a   1.000
_cell.length_b   1.000
_cell.length_c   1.000
_cell.angle_alpha   90.00
_cell.angle_beta   90.00
_cell.angle_gamma   90.00
#
_symmetry.space_group_name_H-M   'P 1'
#
loop_
_entity.id
_entity.type
_entity.pdbx_description
1 polymer ?
#
loop_
_entity_poly.entity_id
_entity_poly.type
_entity_poly.pdbx_seq_one_letter_code
_entity_poly.pdbx_strand_id
1 'polypeptide(L)' 'MDTPMKQSQADILSRLYDMKQKQLAHALQQGNSLHCQVLEAEAEAISNALKAAR' A
#
# COMPACT_ATOMS: atom_id res chain seq x y z
N MET A 1 22.75 -12.98 9.96
CA MET A 1 21.40 -13.45 10.35
C MET A 1 20.51 -12.22 10.31
N ASP A 2 20.15 -11.79 9.09
CA ASP A 2 19.61 -10.45 8.80
C ASP A 2 18.13 -10.50 8.38
N THR A 3 17.44 -11.55 8.83
CA THR A 3 16.10 -11.94 8.39
C THR A 3 14.92 -11.45 9.23
N PRO A 4 15.04 -10.98 10.49
CA PRO A 4 13.85 -10.50 11.24
C PRO A 4 13.34 -9.12 10.76
N MET A 5 14.24 -8.22 10.36
CA MET A 5 13.89 -6.84 10.00
C MET A 5 13.22 -6.75 8.61
N LYS A 6 13.67 -7.55 7.64
CA LYS A 6 13.06 -7.60 6.30
C LYS A 6 11.66 -8.22 6.31
N GLN A 7 11.45 -9.26 7.11
CA GLN A 7 10.11 -9.83 7.32
C GLN A 7 9.18 -8.78 7.94
N SER A 8 9.63 -8.10 9.01
CA SER A 8 8.86 -7.01 9.62
C SER A 8 8.52 -5.89 8.64
N GLN A 9 9.45 -5.48 7.76
CA GLN A 9 9.19 -4.44 6.77
C GLN A 9 8.17 -4.88 5.71
N ALA A 10 8.27 -6.11 5.20
CA ALA A 10 7.32 -6.65 4.23
C ALA A 10 5.91 -6.82 4.84
N ASP A 11 5.82 -7.24 6.11
CA ASP A 11 4.56 -7.32 6.85
C ASP A 11 3.91 -5.94 7.06
N ILE A 12 4.72 -4.94 7.44
CA ILE A 12 4.25 -3.55 7.61
C ILE A 12 3.74 -2.99 6.28
N LEU A 13 4.51 -3.17 5.20
CA LEU A 13 4.12 -2.68 3.87
C LEU A 13 2.88 -3.41 3.34
N SER A 14 2.74 -4.72 3.57
CA SER A 14 1.54 -5.48 3.19
C SER A 14 0.31 -4.96 3.92
N ARG A 15 0.42 -4.71 5.23
CA ARG A 15 -0.68 -4.16 6.02
C ARG A 15 -1.06 -2.73 5.59
N LEU A 16 -0.07 -1.90 5.25
CA LEU A 16 -0.30 -0.56 4.71
C LEU A 16 -1.00 -0.62 3.35
N TYR A 17 -0.60 -1.55 2.49
CA TYR A 17 -1.24 -1.77 1.19
C TYR A 17 -2.72 -2.17 1.34
N ASP A 18 -3.03 -3.13 2.23
CA ASP A 18 -4.41 -3.53 2.52
C ASP A 18 -5.26 -2.37 3.04
N MET A 19 -4.70 -1.53 3.92
CA MET A 19 -5.38 -0.34 4.42
C MET A 19 -5.65 0.67 3.29
N LYS A 20 -4.70 0.87 2.38
CA LYS A 20 -4.85 1.77 1.22
C LYS A 20 -5.90 1.27 0.24
N GLN A 21 -5.96 -0.04 -0.02
CA GLN A 21 -7.04 -0.62 -0.84
C GLN A 21 -8.42 -0.41 -0.23
N LYS A 22 -8.56 -0.54 1.09
CA LYS A 22 -9.83 -0.25 1.78
C LYS A 22 -10.22 1.23 1.69
N GLN A 23 -9.26 2.14 1.84
CA GLN A 23 -9.48 3.58 1.65
C GLN A 23 -9.89 3.89 0.21
N LEU A 24 -9.28 3.24 -0.78
CA LEU A 24 -9.63 3.39 -2.18
C LEU A 24 -11.05 2.93 -2.46
N ALA A 25 -11.44 1.75 -1.96
CA ALA A 25 -12.79 1.23 -2.12
C ALA A 25 -13.85 2.19 -1.56
N HIS A 26 -13.56 2.83 -0.42
CA HIS A 26 -14.44 3.84 0.16
C HIS A 26 -14.45 5.14 -0.65
N ALA A 27 -13.29 5.61 -1.11
CA ALA A 27 -13.16 6.80 -1.94
C ALA A 27 -13.90 6.67 -3.29
N LEU A 28 -13.86 5.47 -3.88
CA LEU A 28 -14.58 5.13 -5.12
C LEU A 28 -16.09 5.22 -4.92
N GLN A 29 -16.60 4.76 -3.77
CA GLN A 29 -18.02 4.91 -3.43
C GLN A 29 -18.43 6.37 -3.22
N GLN A 30 -17.51 7.23 -2.79
CA GLN A 30 -17.75 8.66 -2.59
C GLN A 30 -17.56 9.50 -3.86
N GLY A 31 -17.15 8.89 -4.98
CA GLY A 31 -16.98 9.59 -6.26
C GLY A 31 -15.85 10.63 -6.27
N ASN A 32 -14.92 10.58 -5.31
CA ASN A 32 -13.83 11.55 -5.20
C ASN A 32 -12.65 11.12 -6.09
N SER A 33 -12.67 11.54 -7.36
CA SER A 33 -11.72 11.12 -8.39
C SER A 33 -10.25 11.46 -8.07
N LEU A 34 -9.98 12.64 -7.49
CA LEU A 34 -8.63 13.04 -7.11
C LEU A 34 -8.12 12.21 -5.93
N HIS A 35 -8.98 11.98 -4.93
CA HIS A 35 -8.62 11.17 -3.78
C HIS A 35 -8.35 9.70 -4.17
N CYS A 36 -9.10 9.16 -5.13
CA CYS A 36 -8.83 7.83 -5.68
C CYS A 36 -7.47 7.77 -6.38
N GLN A 37 -7.16 8.73 -7.26
CA GLN A 37 -5.88 8.77 -7.98
C GLN A 37 -4.68 8.85 -7.02
N VAL A 38 -4.79 9.65 -5.95
CA VAL A 38 -3.74 9.73 -4.93
C VAL A 38 -3.58 8.39 -4.20
N LEU A 39 -4.68 7.75 -3.81
CA LEU A 39 -4.64 6.45 -3.13
C LEU A 39 -4.10 5.33 -4.03
N GLU A 40 -4.38 5.35 -5.33
CA GLU A 40 -3.81 4.43 -6.31
C GLU A 40 -2.30 4.61 -6.44
N ALA A 41 -1.84 5.87 -6.57
CA ALA A 41 -0.42 6.18 -6.64
C ALA A 41 0.34 5.76 -5.36
N GLU A 42 -0.26 5.94 -4.19
CA GLU A 42 0.30 5.48 -2.92
C GLU A 42 0.36 3.94 -2.83
N ALA A 43 -0.69 3.24 -3.27
CA ALA A 43 -0.73 1.78 -3.31
C ALA A 43 0.35 1.22 -4.27
N GLU A 44 0.53 1.86 -5.42
CA GLU A 44 1.57 1.51 -6.39
C GLU A 44 2.97 1.73 -5.82
N ALA A 45 3.22 2.85 -5.12
CA ALA A 45 4.49 3.11 -4.47
C ALA A 45 4.82 2.05 -3.40
N ILE A 46 3.83 1.64 -2.59
CA ILE A 46 3.99 0.58 -1.58
C ILE A 46 4.26 -0.78 -2.25
N SER A 47 3.55 -1.11 -3.33
CA SER A 47 3.78 -2.33 -4.11
C SER A 47 5.19 -2.37 -4.70
N ASN A 48 5.66 -1.25 -5.23
CA ASN A 48 7.01 -1.14 -5.78
C ASN A 48 8.08 -1.26 -4.68
N ALA A 49 7.86 -0.67 -3.50
CA ALA A 49 8.74 -0.85 -2.34
C ALA A 49 8.78 -2.32 -1.88
N LEU A 50 7.64 -3.03 -1.87
CA LEU A 50 7.57 -4.47 -1.57
C LEU A 50 8.35 -5.31 -2.59
N LYS A 51 8.24 -5.01 -3.89
CA LYS A 51 8.99 -5.68 -4.95
C LYS A 51 10.49 -5.44 -4.83
N ALA A 52 10.90 -4.22 -4.47
CA ALA A 52 12.31 -3.86 -4.30
C ALA A 52 12.94 -4.44 -3.02
N ALA A 53 12.13 -4.74 -2.00
CA ALA A 53 12.56 -5.36 -0.74
C ALA A 53 12.71 -6.89 -0.82
N ARG A 54 12.16 -7.52 -1.86
CA ARG A 54 12.23 -8.96 -2.14
C ARG A 54 13.53 -9.34 -2.86
#